data_AF-A0A7X7Z7V0-F1
#
_entry.id   AF-A0A7X7Z7V0-F1
#
_cell.length_a   1.000
_cell.length_b   1.000
_cell.length_c   1.000
_cell.angle_alpha   90.00
_cell.angle_beta   90.00
_cell.angle_gamma   90.00
#
_symmetry.space_group_name_H-M   'P 1'
#
loop_
_entity.id
_entity.type
_entity.pdbx_description
1 polymer ?
#
loop_
_entity_poly.entity_id
_entity_poly.type
_entity_poly.pdbx_seq_one_letter_code
_entity_poly.pdbx_strand_id
1 'polypeptide(L)'
;MKFPKQKVLITHEVNECLEREDFFGIFKMKNRILENADIIDKKIFGDLIFSTFIIGNFDDAVLIYSELKRKGVETYSTLYYALLSLIANEDLFQAASIIKKSEILSAPEIKDLHQDGGANYSNLLPFADYHDSFTLLLLIVNYIKGIMRETSGMKEINRDLLLFRFFDLVNLVYEIGYPLKIIQELSSAMKIIFNLSI
;
A
#
# COMPACT_ATOMS: atom_id res chain seq x y z
N MET A 1 -16.80 33.59 -0.51
CA MET A 1 -15.76 32.54 -0.36
C MET A 1 -16.33 31.47 0.57
N LYS A 2 -16.84 30.34 0.03
CA LYS A 2 -17.42 29.26 0.86
C LYS A 2 -16.27 28.43 1.43
N PHE A 3 -15.94 28.61 2.71
CA PHE A 3 -15.13 27.61 3.43
C PHE A 3 -15.80 26.24 3.27
N PRO A 4 -15.09 25.19 2.83
CA PRO A 4 -15.72 23.89 2.64
C PRO A 4 -15.90 23.24 4.01
N LYS A 5 -17.01 23.60 4.70
CA LYS A 5 -17.41 23.01 6.00
C LYS A 5 -17.30 21.48 5.97
N GLN A 6 -17.61 20.88 4.82
CA GLN A 6 -17.54 19.45 4.58
C GLN A 6 -16.12 18.89 4.70
N LYS A 7 -15.11 19.59 4.15
CA LYS A 7 -13.69 19.20 4.27
C LYS A 7 -13.29 19.13 5.73
N VAL A 8 -13.49 20.23 6.47
CA VAL A 8 -13.10 20.35 7.88
C VAL A 8 -13.79 19.27 8.72
N LEU A 9 -15.08 19.03 8.49
CA LEU A 9 -15.85 18.05 9.22
C LEU A 9 -15.37 16.61 8.95
N ILE A 10 -15.13 16.25 7.68
CA ILE A 10 -14.61 14.91 7.33
C ILE A 10 -13.22 14.70 7.94
N THR A 11 -12.32 15.69 7.80
CA THR A 11 -10.97 15.62 8.36
C THR A 11 -11.00 15.45 9.88
N HIS A 12 -11.86 16.19 10.58
CA HIS A 12 -12.01 16.07 12.03
C HIS A 12 -12.49 14.68 12.45
N GLU A 13 -13.57 14.19 11.85
CA GLU A 13 -14.14 12.87 12.17
C GLU A 13 -13.14 11.74 11.90
N VAL A 14 -12.40 11.80 10.77
CA VAL A 14 -11.36 10.80 10.48
C VAL A 14 -10.25 10.84 11.52
N ASN A 15 -9.79 12.02 11.93
CA ASN A 15 -8.76 12.15 12.97
C ASN A 15 -9.26 11.63 14.33
N GLU A 16 -10.51 11.91 14.72
CA GLU A 16 -11.10 11.38 15.95
C GLU A 16 -11.20 9.85 15.93
N CYS A 17 -11.56 9.25 14.79
CA CYS A 17 -11.55 7.80 14.65
C CYS A 17 -10.12 7.24 14.74
N LEU A 18 -9.12 7.89 14.12
CA LEU A 18 -7.72 7.45 14.21
C LEU A 18 -7.19 7.50 15.65
N GLU A 19 -7.49 8.57 16.40
CA GLU A 19 -7.10 8.71 17.81
C GLU A 19 -7.69 7.60 18.70
N ARG A 20 -8.83 7.03 18.30
CA ARG A 20 -9.52 5.93 19.00
C ARG A 20 -9.23 4.55 18.42
N GLU A 21 -8.37 4.47 17.39
CA GLU A 21 -8.13 3.25 16.62
C GLU A 21 -9.42 2.64 16.02
N ASP A 22 -10.44 3.47 15.75
CA ASP A 22 -11.72 3.07 15.16
C ASP A 22 -11.63 3.01 13.63
N PHE A 23 -10.85 2.06 13.12
CA PHE A 23 -10.66 1.84 11.69
C PHE A 23 -11.97 1.48 10.97
N PHE A 24 -12.88 0.77 11.66
CA PHE A 24 -14.19 0.44 11.11
C PHE A 24 -15.08 1.68 10.96
N GLY A 25 -14.99 2.63 11.89
CA GLY A 25 -15.62 3.95 11.79
C GLY A 25 -15.18 4.70 10.53
N ILE A 26 -13.88 4.73 10.26
CA ILE A 26 -13.33 5.36 9.03
C ILE A 26 -13.86 4.65 7.78
N PHE A 27 -13.85 3.32 7.77
CA PHE A 27 -14.38 2.54 6.65
C PHE A 27 -15.88 2.83 6.39
N LYS A 28 -16.70 2.98 7.43
CA LYS A 28 -18.12 3.35 7.29
C LYS A 28 -18.31 4.71 6.60
N MET A 29 -17.33 5.60 6.69
CA MET A 29 -17.35 6.91 6.04
C MET A 29 -16.93 6.86 4.57
N LYS A 30 -16.57 5.69 4.00
CA LYS A 30 -15.97 5.57 2.65
C LYS A 30 -16.73 6.33 1.57
N ASN A 31 -18.05 6.18 1.49
CA ASN A 31 -18.86 6.82 0.44
C ASN A 31 -18.78 8.34 0.56
N ARG A 32 -18.91 8.88 1.78
CA ARG A 32 -18.82 10.32 2.03
C ARG A 32 -17.43 10.87 1.71
N ILE A 33 -16.37 10.12 2.02
CA ILE A 33 -14.99 10.50 1.69
C ILE A 33 -14.81 10.54 0.17
N LEU A 34 -15.23 9.49 -0.55
CA LEU A 34 -15.06 9.38 -2.00
C LEU A 34 -15.93 10.36 -2.80
N GLU A 35 -17.13 10.67 -2.33
CA GLU A 35 -18.01 11.70 -2.92
C GLU A 35 -17.42 13.12 -2.82
N ASN A 36 -16.57 13.37 -1.82
CA ASN A 36 -15.95 14.68 -1.56
C ASN A 36 -14.45 14.71 -1.93
N ALA A 37 -14.02 13.79 -2.80
CA ALA A 37 -12.61 13.60 -3.13
C ALA A 37 -11.94 14.83 -3.77
N ASP A 38 -12.73 15.74 -4.35
CA ASP A 38 -12.28 16.98 -4.99
C ASP A 38 -11.88 18.08 -3.98
N ILE A 39 -12.40 18.01 -2.75
CA ILE A 39 -12.19 19.05 -1.73
C ILE A 39 -11.38 18.59 -0.51
N ILE A 40 -11.23 17.28 -0.29
CA ILE A 40 -10.51 16.74 0.87
C ILE A 40 -9.03 16.49 0.59
N ASP A 41 -8.22 16.50 1.65
CA ASP A 41 -6.77 16.34 1.54
C ASP A 41 -6.39 14.90 1.19
N LYS A 42 -5.32 14.75 0.39
CA LYS A 42 -4.85 13.44 -0.06
C LYS A 42 -4.53 12.46 1.07
N LYS A 43 -4.12 12.98 2.24
CA LYS A 43 -3.87 12.18 3.44
C LYS A 43 -5.08 11.34 3.84
N ILE A 44 -6.29 11.91 3.76
CA ILE A 44 -7.53 11.24 4.18
C ILE A 44 -7.80 9.98 3.35
N PHE A 45 -7.42 9.97 2.07
CA PHE A 45 -7.53 8.77 1.24
C PHE A 45 -6.57 7.67 1.68
N GLY A 46 -5.35 8.06 2.09
CA GLY A 46 -4.39 7.15 2.72
C GLY A 46 -4.94 6.56 4.01
N ASP A 47 -5.54 7.39 4.87
CA ASP A 47 -6.15 6.95 6.13
C ASP A 47 -7.33 6.00 5.89
N LEU A 48 -8.18 6.28 4.88
CA LEU A 48 -9.30 5.42 4.51
C LEU A 48 -8.86 4.03 4.06
N ILE A 49 -7.92 3.95 3.10
CA ILE A 49 -7.48 2.66 2.57
C ILE A 49 -6.64 1.88 3.57
N PHE A 50 -5.82 2.57 4.38
CA PHE A 50 -5.13 1.97 5.53
C PHE A 50 -6.14 1.32 6.48
N SER A 51 -7.15 2.07 6.93
CA SER A 51 -8.17 1.57 7.84
C SER A 51 -8.92 0.37 7.28
N THR A 52 -9.21 0.40 5.97
CA THR A 52 -9.86 -0.69 5.25
C THR A 52 -8.98 -1.95 5.19
N PHE A 53 -7.67 -1.78 4.98
CA PHE A 53 -6.70 -2.87 5.02
C PHE A 53 -6.56 -3.46 6.43
N ILE A 54 -6.45 -2.61 7.47
CA ILE A 54 -6.29 -3.06 8.87
C ILE A 54 -7.44 -3.98 9.32
N ILE A 55 -8.68 -3.66 8.92
CA ILE A 55 -9.85 -4.49 9.27
C ILE A 55 -10.00 -5.75 8.40
N GLY A 56 -9.07 -6.01 7.47
CA GLY A 56 -9.05 -7.18 6.61
C GLY A 56 -10.00 -7.11 5.40
N ASN A 57 -10.56 -5.94 5.09
CA ASN A 57 -11.48 -5.76 3.96
C ASN A 57 -10.70 -5.52 2.64
N PHE A 58 -9.91 -6.50 2.22
CA PHE A 58 -8.96 -6.36 1.11
C PHE A 58 -9.61 -6.02 -0.23
N ASP A 59 -10.74 -6.65 -0.57
CA ASP A 59 -11.49 -6.34 -1.80
C ASP A 59 -11.94 -4.88 -1.84
N ASP A 60 -12.50 -4.37 -0.74
CA ASP A 60 -12.91 -2.98 -0.63
C ASP A 60 -11.71 -2.03 -0.73
N ALA A 61 -10.55 -2.38 -0.17
CA ALA A 61 -9.34 -1.55 -0.30
C ALA A 61 -8.91 -1.40 -1.77
N VAL A 62 -9.00 -2.48 -2.57
CA VAL A 62 -8.73 -2.46 -4.01
C VAL A 62 -9.79 -1.64 -4.78
N LEU A 63 -11.07 -1.75 -4.39
CA LEU A 63 -12.15 -0.96 -4.98
C LEU A 63 -12.00 0.54 -4.68
N ILE A 64 -11.69 0.90 -3.44
CA ILE A 64 -11.40 2.28 -3.02
C ILE A 64 -10.25 2.85 -3.83
N TYR A 65 -9.14 2.12 -3.96
CA TYR A 65 -8.02 2.55 -4.80
C TYR A 65 -8.44 2.77 -6.26
N SER A 66 -9.22 1.87 -6.82
CA SER A 66 -9.71 1.98 -8.20
C SER A 66 -10.60 3.21 -8.41
N GLU A 67 -11.44 3.54 -7.43
CA GLU A 67 -12.28 4.74 -7.46
C GLU A 67 -11.46 6.03 -7.32
N LEU A 68 -10.48 6.06 -6.41
CA LEU A 68 -9.55 7.17 -6.25
C LEU A 68 -8.76 7.42 -7.53
N LYS A 69 -8.23 6.36 -8.14
CA LYS A 69 -7.51 6.44 -9.41
C LYS A 69 -8.38 7.01 -10.53
N ARG A 70 -9.64 6.56 -10.64
CA ARG A 70 -10.62 7.14 -11.60
C ARG A 70 -10.87 8.63 -11.38
N LYS A 71 -10.70 9.13 -10.16
CA LYS A 71 -10.82 10.54 -9.78
C LYS A 71 -9.48 11.29 -9.88
N GLY A 72 -8.43 10.68 -10.42
CA GLY A 72 -7.10 11.29 -10.58
C GLY A 72 -6.30 11.36 -9.27
N VAL A 73 -6.65 10.54 -8.27
CA VAL A 73 -5.96 10.47 -6.99
C VAL A 73 -5.13 9.19 -6.94
N GLU A 74 -3.82 9.33 -7.08
CA GLU A 74 -2.83 8.27 -6.86
C GLU A 74 -1.73 8.82 -5.93
N THR A 75 -1.51 8.14 -4.81
CA THR A 75 -0.45 8.46 -3.84
C THR A 75 0.33 7.20 -3.48
N TYR A 76 1.54 7.36 -2.94
CA TYR A 76 2.35 6.21 -2.53
C TYR A 76 1.64 5.33 -1.49
N SER A 77 1.00 5.93 -0.47
CA SER A 77 0.27 5.20 0.56
C SER A 77 -0.95 4.46 -0.01
N THR A 78 -1.74 5.13 -0.86
CA THR A 78 -2.92 4.49 -1.46
C THR A 78 -2.54 3.33 -2.37
N LEU A 79 -1.45 3.45 -3.12
CA LEU A 79 -0.99 2.36 -3.97
C LEU A 79 -0.38 1.23 -3.12
N TYR A 80 0.40 1.55 -2.09
CA TYR A 80 0.98 0.56 -1.18
C TYR A 80 -0.08 -0.37 -0.57
N TYR A 81 -1.12 0.19 0.08
CA TYR A 81 -2.16 -0.62 0.70
C TYR A 81 -3.04 -1.37 -0.31
N ALA A 82 -3.23 -0.82 -1.52
CA ALA A 82 -3.90 -1.54 -2.60
C ALA A 82 -3.11 -2.78 -3.03
N LEU A 83 -1.77 -2.66 -3.17
CA LEU A 83 -0.91 -3.78 -3.53
C LEU A 83 -0.84 -4.83 -2.41
N LEU A 84 -0.77 -4.41 -1.14
CA LEU A 84 -0.86 -5.34 -0.01
C LEU A 84 -2.18 -6.12 0.01
N SER A 85 -3.29 -5.44 -0.29
CA SER A 85 -4.61 -6.08 -0.37
C SER A 85 -4.67 -7.12 -1.51
N LEU A 86 -4.01 -6.85 -2.64
CA LEU A 86 -3.90 -7.82 -3.74
C LEU A 86 -3.01 -9.02 -3.39
N ILE A 87 -1.96 -8.81 -2.58
CA ILE A 87 -1.17 -9.91 -2.04
C ILE A 87 -2.05 -10.78 -1.12
N ALA A 88 -2.89 -10.18 -0.28
CA ALA A 88 -3.82 -10.91 0.58
C ALA A 88 -4.88 -11.71 -0.18
N ASN A 89 -5.32 -11.17 -1.32
CA ASN A 89 -6.24 -11.83 -2.25
C ASN A 89 -5.56 -12.82 -3.20
N GLU A 90 -4.23 -12.99 -3.09
CA GLU A 90 -3.42 -13.86 -3.98
C GLU A 90 -3.48 -13.43 -5.47
N ASP A 91 -3.90 -12.20 -5.77
CA ASP A 91 -4.07 -11.68 -7.14
C ASP A 91 -2.86 -10.82 -7.58
N LEU A 92 -1.72 -11.49 -7.77
CA LEU A 92 -0.51 -10.83 -8.26
C LEU A 92 -0.62 -10.36 -9.72
N PHE A 93 -1.53 -10.94 -10.51
CA PHE A 93 -1.73 -10.51 -11.90
C PHE A 93 -2.39 -9.12 -11.94
N GLN A 94 -3.43 -8.90 -11.12
CA GLN A 94 -4.01 -7.58 -10.96
C GLN A 94 -3.02 -6.60 -10.35
N ALA A 95 -2.21 -7.04 -9.37
CA ALA A 95 -1.16 -6.21 -8.79
C ALA A 95 -0.14 -5.74 -9.84
N ALA A 96 0.36 -6.66 -10.67
CA ALA A 96 1.27 -6.34 -11.79
C ALA A 96 0.61 -5.39 -12.82
N SER A 97 -0.68 -5.57 -13.11
CA SER A 97 -1.45 -4.68 -13.98
C SER A 97 -1.56 -3.26 -13.41
N ILE A 98 -1.81 -3.13 -12.10
CA ILE A 98 -1.86 -1.84 -11.42
C ILE A 98 -0.48 -1.16 -11.43
N ILE A 99 0.59 -1.89 -11.12
CA ILE A 99 1.97 -1.38 -11.17
C ILE A 99 2.29 -0.84 -12.56
N LYS A 100 1.99 -1.60 -13.62
CA LYS A 100 2.25 -1.19 -15.01
C LYS A 100 1.48 0.08 -15.42
N LYS A 101 0.29 0.29 -14.84
CA LYS A 101 -0.59 1.43 -15.15
C LYS A 101 -0.45 2.60 -14.18
N SER A 102 0.43 2.51 -13.18
CA SER A 102 0.60 3.58 -12.19
C SER A 102 1.33 4.77 -12.82
N GLU A 103 0.79 5.95 -12.60
CA GLU A 103 1.36 7.21 -13.05
C GLU A 103 2.59 7.57 -12.21
N ILE A 104 2.49 7.41 -10.88
CA ILE A 104 3.59 7.72 -9.97
C ILE A 104 4.78 6.77 -10.14
N LEU A 105 4.55 5.50 -10.48
CA LEU A 105 5.62 4.54 -10.78
C LEU A 105 6.18 4.69 -12.20
N SER A 106 5.47 5.37 -13.10
CA SER A 106 5.95 5.61 -14.46
C SER A 106 6.82 6.87 -14.56
N ALA A 107 6.93 7.65 -13.48
CA ALA A 107 7.79 8.83 -13.41
C ALA A 107 9.27 8.45 -13.65
N PRO A 108 10.03 9.19 -14.49
CA PRO A 108 11.40 8.84 -14.86
C PRO A 108 12.32 8.61 -13.66
N GLU A 109 12.16 9.41 -12.61
CA GLU A 109 12.99 9.37 -11.40
C GLU A 109 12.77 8.11 -10.56
N ILE A 110 11.60 7.48 -10.71
CA ILE A 110 11.18 6.31 -9.94
C ILE A 110 11.43 5.04 -10.73
N LYS A 111 11.29 5.11 -12.05
CA LYS A 111 11.34 3.96 -12.95
C LYS A 111 12.60 3.11 -12.76
N ASP A 112 13.75 3.75 -12.50
CA ASP A 112 15.03 3.06 -12.34
C ASP A 112 15.14 2.29 -11.01
N LEU A 113 14.35 2.67 -9.99
CA LEU A 113 14.36 2.04 -8.66
C LEU A 113 13.58 0.72 -8.59
N HIS A 114 12.83 0.39 -9.64
CA HIS A 114 12.07 -0.85 -9.75
C HIS A 114 12.19 -1.51 -11.14
N GLN A 115 13.27 -1.21 -11.88
CA GLN A 115 13.60 -1.84 -13.16
C GLN A 115 14.23 -3.24 -12.99
N ASP A 116 14.27 -4.00 -14.09
CA ASP A 116 14.79 -5.36 -14.10
C ASP A 116 16.32 -5.39 -14.06
N GLY A 117 16.90 -6.12 -13.09
CA GLY A 117 18.31 -6.54 -13.12
C GLY A 117 19.23 -6.01 -12.00
N GLY A 118 18.81 -5.12 -11.11
CA GLY A 118 19.67 -4.59 -10.04
C GLY A 118 19.01 -4.72 -8.68
N ALA A 119 19.63 -5.47 -7.75
CA ALA A 119 19.18 -5.68 -6.37
C ALA A 119 18.63 -4.39 -5.74
N ASN A 120 17.31 -4.27 -5.76
CA ASN A 120 16.58 -3.01 -5.65
C ASN A 120 16.50 -2.54 -4.20
N TYR A 121 16.61 -3.49 -3.27
CA TYR A 121 16.43 -3.25 -1.84
C TYR A 121 17.55 -2.40 -1.25
N SER A 122 18.80 -2.55 -1.66
CA SER A 122 19.89 -1.70 -1.14
C SER A 122 19.83 -0.27 -1.71
N ASN A 123 19.40 -0.12 -2.96
CA ASN A 123 19.29 1.18 -3.62
C ASN A 123 18.17 2.07 -3.05
N LEU A 124 17.19 1.44 -2.38
CA LEU A 124 16.08 2.13 -1.74
C LEU A 124 16.40 2.59 -0.31
N LEU A 125 17.46 2.06 0.31
CA LEU A 125 17.84 2.38 1.69
C LEU A 125 18.03 3.89 1.93
N PRO A 126 18.69 4.67 1.05
CA PRO A 126 18.87 6.11 1.27
C PRO A 126 17.57 6.92 1.39
N PHE A 127 16.45 6.39 0.89
CA PHE A 127 15.13 7.05 0.96
C PHE A 127 14.37 6.69 2.24
N ALA A 128 14.74 5.60 2.91
CA ALA A 128 13.98 5.00 4.00
C ALA A 128 13.89 5.87 5.26
N ASP A 129 14.84 6.77 5.46
CA ASP A 129 14.84 7.67 6.62
C ASP A 129 13.79 8.78 6.49
N TYR A 130 13.51 9.24 5.26
CA TYR A 130 12.74 10.47 5.01
C TYR A 130 11.44 10.25 4.22
N HIS A 131 11.29 9.11 3.54
CA HIS A 131 10.21 8.88 2.57
C HIS A 131 9.51 7.53 2.77
N ASP A 132 8.93 7.31 3.94
CA ASP A 132 8.40 6.00 4.37
C ASP A 132 7.43 5.36 3.38
N SER A 133 6.35 6.05 2.99
CA SER A 133 5.36 5.49 2.06
C SER A 133 5.92 5.19 0.68
N PHE A 134 6.88 6.00 0.21
CA PHE A 134 7.56 5.77 -1.06
C PHE A 134 8.44 4.52 -0.99
N THR A 135 9.25 4.42 0.06
CA THR A 135 10.11 3.27 0.31
C THR A 135 9.29 2.00 0.43
N LEU A 136 8.25 2.00 1.28
CA LEU A 136 7.36 0.86 1.47
C LEU A 136 6.69 0.41 0.17
N LEU A 137 6.17 1.35 -0.62
CA LEU A 137 5.61 1.05 -1.93
C LEU A 137 6.64 0.33 -2.82
N LEU A 138 7.84 0.88 -2.95
CA LEU A 138 8.84 0.31 -3.87
C LEU A 138 9.36 -1.05 -3.39
N LEU A 139 9.47 -1.27 -2.08
CA LEU A 139 9.75 -2.60 -1.52
C LEU A 139 8.69 -3.62 -1.97
N ILE A 140 7.40 -3.27 -1.86
CA ILE A 140 6.30 -4.15 -2.28
C ILE A 140 6.24 -4.33 -3.80
N VAL A 141 6.52 -3.29 -4.58
CA VAL A 141 6.61 -3.40 -6.04
C VAL A 141 7.72 -4.38 -6.44
N ASN A 142 8.89 -4.27 -5.82
CA ASN A 142 10.03 -5.16 -6.09
C ASN A 142 9.75 -6.59 -5.65
N TYR A 143 9.06 -6.77 -4.53
CA TYR A 143 8.55 -8.08 -4.07
C TYR A 143 7.61 -8.73 -5.09
N ILE A 144 6.57 -8.01 -5.54
CA ILE A 144 5.61 -8.50 -6.53
C ILE A 144 6.32 -8.86 -7.84
N LYS A 145 7.18 -7.97 -8.35
CA LYS A 145 7.95 -8.23 -9.57
C LYS A 145 8.89 -9.42 -9.43
N GLY A 146 9.53 -9.58 -8.27
CA GLY A 146 10.37 -10.72 -7.94
C GLY A 146 9.61 -12.04 -8.11
N ILE A 147 8.46 -12.16 -7.47
CA ILE A 147 7.61 -13.36 -7.55
C ILE A 147 7.14 -13.61 -8.98
N MET A 148 6.64 -12.58 -9.67
CA MET A 148 6.14 -12.73 -11.04
C MET A 148 7.21 -13.25 -12.01
N ARG A 149 8.49 -12.93 -11.80
CA ARG A 149 9.60 -13.48 -12.59
C ARG A 149 9.87 -14.95 -12.26
N GLU A 150 9.81 -15.33 -10.99
CA GLU A 150 10.02 -16.71 -10.54
C GLU A 150 8.89 -17.64 -11.02
N THR A 151 7.66 -17.15 -11.07
CA THR A 151 6.47 -17.93 -11.43
C THR A 151 6.20 -17.99 -12.93
N SER A 152 6.94 -17.22 -13.73
CA SER A 152 6.91 -17.29 -15.20
C SER A 152 7.33 -18.66 -15.77
N GLY A 153 7.66 -19.65 -14.93
CA GLY A 153 8.06 -20.99 -15.32
C GLY A 153 7.69 -22.13 -14.36
N MET A 154 6.41 -22.28 -13.95
CA MET A 154 5.81 -23.51 -13.38
C MET A 154 5.46 -23.58 -11.87
N LYS A 155 5.04 -22.49 -11.21
CA LYS A 155 4.34 -22.60 -9.91
C LYS A 155 3.06 -21.78 -9.87
N GLU A 156 2.00 -22.42 -9.38
CA GLU A 156 0.80 -21.72 -8.93
C GLU A 156 1.18 -20.78 -7.79
N ILE A 157 0.81 -19.51 -7.90
CA ILE A 157 0.96 -18.55 -6.82
C ILE A 157 -0.07 -18.92 -5.76
N ASN A 158 0.39 -19.27 -4.58
CA ASN A 158 -0.47 -19.61 -3.45
C ASN A 158 -0.01 -18.88 -2.19
N ARG A 159 -0.91 -18.83 -1.20
CA ARG A 159 -0.69 -18.19 0.09
C ARG A 159 0.64 -18.53 0.76
N ASP A 160 1.05 -19.80 0.77
CA ASP A 160 2.28 -20.25 1.42
C ASP A 160 3.52 -19.68 0.74
N LEU A 161 3.57 -19.71 -0.59
CA LEU A 161 4.65 -19.10 -1.36
C LEU A 161 4.75 -17.60 -1.05
N LEU A 162 3.62 -16.90 -1.03
CA LEU A 162 3.59 -15.47 -0.71
C LEU A 162 4.10 -15.22 0.72
N LEU A 163 3.66 -16.01 1.71
CA LEU A 163 4.12 -15.88 3.09
C LEU A 163 5.64 -16.05 3.20
N PHE A 164 6.20 -17.13 2.62
CA PHE A 164 7.64 -17.37 2.68
C PHE A 164 8.43 -16.24 2.02
N ARG A 165 7.99 -15.77 0.84
CA ARG A 165 8.65 -14.66 0.15
C ARG A 165 8.52 -13.34 0.89
N PHE A 166 7.40 -13.10 1.55
CA PHE A 166 7.20 -11.88 2.33
C PHE A 166 8.10 -11.90 3.58
N PHE A 167 8.24 -13.06 4.21
CA PHE A 167 9.18 -13.27 5.31
C PHE A 167 10.63 -13.03 4.86
N ASP A 168 11.03 -13.56 3.70
CA ASP A 168 12.34 -13.30 3.09
C ASP A 168 12.56 -11.79 2.87
N LEU A 169 11.54 -11.07 2.40
CA LEU A 169 11.60 -9.61 2.23
C LEU A 169 11.87 -8.90 3.56
N VAL A 170 11.14 -9.22 4.62
CA VAL A 170 11.31 -8.58 5.94
C VAL A 170 12.72 -8.83 6.48
N ASN A 171 13.21 -10.06 6.38
CA ASN A 171 14.57 -10.41 6.83
C ASN A 171 15.64 -9.68 6.02
N LEU A 172 15.49 -9.63 4.69
CA LEU A 172 16.41 -8.92 3.81
C LEU A 172 16.48 -7.43 4.14
N VAL A 173 15.32 -6.79 4.34
CA VAL A 173 15.21 -5.38 4.72
C VAL A 173 15.86 -5.12 6.09
N TYR A 174 15.69 -6.03 7.05
CA TYR A 174 16.38 -5.99 8.34
C TYR A 174 17.90 -6.10 8.19
N GLU A 175 18.39 -7.08 7.42
CA GLU A 175 19.82 -7.32 7.21
C GLU A 175 20.53 -6.16 6.50
N ILE A 176 19.84 -5.52 5.53
CA ILE A 176 20.36 -4.34 4.83
C ILE A 176 20.48 -3.13 5.77
N GLY A 177 19.75 -3.11 6.89
CA GLY A 177 19.82 -2.04 7.89
C GLY A 177 18.77 -0.94 7.69
N TYR A 178 17.58 -1.28 7.20
CA TYR A 178 16.48 -0.31 7.12
C TYR A 178 16.03 0.20 8.49
N PRO A 179 15.45 1.42 8.55
CA PRO A 179 14.88 1.96 9.77
C PRO A 179 13.81 1.03 10.36
N LEU A 180 13.79 0.93 11.70
CA LEU A 180 12.88 0.06 12.43
C LEU A 180 11.41 0.27 12.05
N LYS A 181 11.00 1.52 11.79
CA LYS A 181 9.64 1.88 11.35
C LYS A 181 9.20 1.15 10.07
N ILE A 182 10.10 0.99 9.08
CA ILE A 182 9.82 0.29 7.83
C ILE A 182 9.64 -1.20 8.09
N ILE A 183 10.52 -1.77 8.92
CA ILE A 183 10.50 -3.19 9.29
C ILE A 183 9.22 -3.51 10.08
N GLN A 184 8.83 -2.65 11.01
CA GLN A 184 7.60 -2.77 11.79
C GLN A 184 6.36 -2.70 10.91
N GLU A 185 6.30 -1.76 9.97
CA GLU A 185 5.16 -1.64 9.06
C GLU A 185 5.03 -2.88 8.16
N LEU A 186 6.13 -3.38 7.57
CA LEU A 186 6.10 -4.60 6.77
C LEU A 186 5.72 -5.83 7.60
N SER A 187 6.24 -5.93 8.83
CA SER A 187 5.91 -7.03 9.74
C SER A 187 4.42 -7.02 10.13
N SER A 188 3.87 -5.84 10.43
CA SER A 188 2.43 -5.67 10.72
C SER A 188 1.57 -6.03 9.51
N ALA A 189 1.94 -5.55 8.32
CA ALA A 189 1.26 -5.92 7.07
C ALA A 189 1.29 -7.43 6.85
N MET A 190 2.43 -8.10 7.04
CA MET A 190 2.55 -9.56 6.94
C MET A 190 1.62 -10.27 7.92
N LYS A 191 1.56 -9.83 9.19
CA LYS A 191 0.66 -10.42 10.19
C LYS A 191 -0.81 -10.31 9.77
N ILE A 192 -1.22 -9.16 9.25
CA ILE A 192 -2.60 -8.92 8.78
C ILE A 192 -2.93 -9.79 7.57
N ILE A 193 -2.09 -9.76 6.53
CA ILE A 193 -2.29 -10.48 5.27
C ILE A 193 -2.43 -11.98 5.51
N PHE A 194 -1.54 -12.53 6.34
CA PHE A 194 -1.43 -13.97 6.55
C PHE A 194 -2.16 -14.47 7.80
N ASN A 195 -2.85 -13.58 8.53
CA ASN A 195 -3.56 -13.89 9.78
C ASN A 195 -2.67 -14.61 10.81
N LEU A 196 -1.45 -14.09 10.99
CA LEU A 196 -0.49 -14.61 11.96
C LEU A 196 -0.83 -14.05 13.34
N SER A 197 -0.82 -14.90 14.37
CA SER A 197 -1.01 -14.46 15.76
C SER A 197 0.01 -13.39 16.12
N ILE A 198 -0.47 -12.29 16.73
CA ILE A 198 0.34 -11.11 17.09
C ILE A 198 1.27 -11.41 18.25
#